data_AF-A0A1G1W7K9-F1
#
_entry.id   AF-A0A1G1W7K9-F1
#
_cell.length_a   1.000
_cell.length_b   1.000
_cell.length_c   1.000
_cell.angle_alpha   90.00
_cell.angle_beta   90.00
_cell.angle_gamma   90.00
#
_symmetry.space_group_name_H-M   'P 1'
#
loop_
_entity.id
_entity.type
_entity.pdbx_description
1 polymer ?
#
loop_
_entity_poly.entity_id
_entity_poly.type
_entity_poly.pdbx_seq_one_letter_code
_entity_poly.pdbx_strand_id
1 'polypeptide(L)'
;MDKDQSFKPLEGANRLKYYREHILQYAFLVIVLIASLFTLFQLRDFFWKLAVVFCFSLLYLVFGVWHHLEEKNHTSKHFLEYFLVAAIIFIILFSVFLD
;
A
#
# COMPACT_ATOMS: atom_id res chain seq x y z
N MET A 1 24.19 15.09 16.38
CA MET A 1 24.49 15.93 15.20
C MET A 1 23.47 15.60 14.15
N ASP A 2 22.44 16.44 14.06
CA ASP A 2 21.46 16.41 12.97
C ASP A 2 22.21 16.51 11.64
N LYS A 3 22.06 15.48 10.81
CA LYS A 3 22.47 15.59 9.42
C LYS A 3 21.42 16.45 8.75
N ASP A 4 21.80 17.70 8.49
CA ASP A 4 21.19 18.62 7.54
C ASP A 4 20.48 17.86 6.42
N GLN A 5 19.17 17.69 6.58
CA GLN A 5 18.30 17.42 5.45
C GLN A 5 18.24 18.74 4.68
N SER A 6 19.26 18.94 3.84
CA SER A 6 19.25 19.91 2.76
C SER A 6 18.01 19.61 1.90
N PHE A 7 16.90 20.21 2.30
CA PHE A 7 15.66 20.23 1.56
C PHE A 7 15.96 21.11 0.35
N LYS A 8 16.58 20.54 -0.69
CA LYS A 8 16.66 21.20 -1.98
C LYS A 8 15.21 21.42 -2.42
N PRO A 9 14.71 22.67 -2.45
CA PRO A 9 13.36 22.90 -2.89
C PRO A 9 13.29 22.43 -4.34
N LEU A 10 12.59 21.32 -4.58
CA LEU A 10 12.24 20.89 -5.92
C LEU A 10 11.57 22.10 -6.60
N GLU A 11 12.14 22.56 -7.72
CA GLU A 11 11.57 23.64 -8.53
C GLU A 11 10.10 23.33 -8.83
N GLY A 12 9.24 24.35 -8.88
CA GLY A 12 7.78 24.18 -8.82
C GLY A 12 7.18 23.16 -9.80
N ALA A 13 7.78 22.98 -10.97
CA ALA A 13 7.37 21.96 -11.95
C ALA A 13 7.65 20.52 -11.49
N ASN A 14 8.79 20.27 -10.82
CA ASN A 14 9.17 18.96 -10.31
C ASN A 14 8.33 18.55 -9.08
N ARG A 15 7.92 19.51 -8.25
CA ARG A 15 6.94 19.23 -7.17
C ARG A 15 5.59 18.81 -7.71
N LEU A 16 5.07 19.51 -8.71
CA LEU A 16 3.76 19.19 -9.27
C LEU A 16 3.73 17.79 -9.90
N LYS A 17 4.81 17.40 -10.59
CA LYS A 17 4.97 16.05 -11.15
C LYS A 17 5.00 14.97 -10.07
N TYR A 18 5.83 15.17 -9.03
CA TYR A 18 5.91 14.27 -7.88
C TYR A 18 4.56 14.07 -7.18
N TYR A 19 3.87 15.17 -6.84
CA TYR A 19 2.55 15.08 -6.20
C TYR A 19 1.52 14.37 -7.09
N ARG A 20 1.54 14.61 -8.40
CA ARG A 20 0.65 13.91 -9.34
C ARG A 20 0.91 12.42 -9.37
N GLU A 21 2.17 12.01 -9.44
CA GLU A 21 2.55 10.59 -9.45
C GLU A 21 2.09 9.91 -8.16
N HIS A 22 2.34 10.50 -7.00
CA HIS A 22 1.88 9.98 -5.71
C HIS A 22 0.36 9.89 -5.63
N ILE A 23 -0.36 10.95 -6.03
CA ILE A 23 -1.84 10.95 -6.02
C ILE A 23 -2.38 9.83 -6.91
N LEU A 24 -1.80 9.63 -8.10
CA LEU A 24 -2.21 8.56 -9.00
C LEU A 24 -1.96 7.17 -8.39
N GLN A 25 -0.81 6.98 -7.74
CA GLN A 25 -0.49 5.73 -7.06
C GLN A 25 -1.46 5.43 -5.91
N TYR A 26 -1.78 6.40 -5.04
CA TYR A 26 -2.77 6.23 -3.97
C TYR A 26 -4.19 6.05 -4.52
N ALA A 27 -4.57 6.78 -5.57
CA ALA A 27 -5.88 6.62 -6.21
C ALA A 27 -6.05 5.21 -6.79
N PHE A 28 -5.00 4.67 -7.42
CA PHE A 28 -4.98 3.29 -7.89
C PHE A 28 -5.19 2.30 -6.74
N LEU A 29 -4.49 2.48 -5.62
CA LEU A 29 -4.63 1.62 -4.45
C LEU A 29 -6.06 1.62 -3.88
N VAL A 30 -6.69 2.81 -3.83
CA VAL A 30 -8.08 2.97 -3.38
C VAL A 30 -9.05 2.28 -4.34
N ILE A 31 -8.86 2.42 -5.65
CA ILE A 31 -9.69 1.73 -6.65
C ILE A 31 -9.57 0.22 -6.49
N VAL A 32 -8.35 -0.30 -6.35
CA VAL A 32 -8.10 -1.73 -6.12
C VAL A 32 -8.75 -2.21 -4.83
N LEU A 33 -8.68 -1.43 -3.75
CA LEU A 33 -9.35 -1.75 -2.49
C LEU A 33 -10.88 -1.86 -2.67
N ILE A 34 -11.51 -0.86 -3.28
CA ILE A 34 -12.96 -0.85 -3.50
C ILE A 34 -13.38 -2.04 -4.38
N ALA A 35 -12.65 -2.30 -5.46
CA ALA A 35 -12.91 -3.43 -6.35
C ALA A 35 -12.76 -4.79 -5.61
N SER A 36 -11.75 -4.90 -4.76
CA SER A 36 -11.51 -6.11 -3.94
C SER A 36 -12.64 -6.32 -2.94
N LEU A 37 -13.06 -5.28 -2.22
CA LEU A 37 -14.19 -5.35 -1.29
C LEU A 37 -15.48 -5.74 -2.01
N PHE A 38 -15.79 -5.10 -3.14
CA PHE A 38 -16.96 -5.42 -3.94
C PHE A 38 -16.94 -6.89 -4.40
N THR A 39 -15.79 -7.39 -4.83
CA THR A 39 -15.61 -8.79 -5.23
C THR A 39 -15.80 -9.73 -4.04
N LEU A 40 -15.23 -9.42 -2.87
CA LEU A 40 -15.39 -10.21 -1.65
C LEU A 40 -16.84 -10.33 -1.18
N PHE A 41 -17.65 -9.28 -1.35
CA PHE A 41 -19.08 -9.32 -1.05
C PHE A 41 -19.90 -10.22 -1.99
N GLN A 42 -19.45 -10.42 -3.23
CA GLN A 42 -20.15 -11.26 -4.20
C GLN A 42 -19.71 -12.72 -4.19
N LEU A 43 -18.45 -12.96 -3.87
CA LEU A 43 -17.91 -14.31 -3.79
C LEU A 43 -18.58 -15.07 -2.64
N ARG A 44 -19.05 -16.28 -2.93
CA ARG A 44 -19.55 -17.23 -1.92
C ARG A 44 -18.51 -18.24 -1.50
N ASP A 45 -17.61 -18.60 -2.42
CA ASP A 45 -16.62 -19.63 -2.21
C ASP A 45 -15.47 -19.14 -1.33
N PHE A 46 -15.16 -19.93 -0.29
CA PHE A 46 -14.14 -19.63 0.69
C PHE A 46 -12.74 -19.50 0.07
N PHE A 47 -12.36 -20.40 -0.84
CA PHE A 47 -11.02 -20.41 -1.44
C PHE A 47 -10.80 -19.17 -2.30
N TRP A 48 -11.82 -18.75 -3.05
CA TRP A 48 -11.74 -17.53 -3.85
C TRP A 48 -11.67 -16.27 -2.99
N LYS A 49 -12.42 -16.21 -1.88
CA LYS A 49 -12.28 -15.11 -0.92
C LYS A 49 -10.88 -15.05 -0.32
N LEU A 50 -10.32 -16.20 0.06
CA LEU A 50 -8.98 -16.29 0.65
C LEU A 50 -7.92 -15.80 -0.33
N ALA A 51 -8.03 -16.21 -1.59
CA ALA A 51 -7.15 -15.77 -2.66
C ALA A 51 -7.20 -14.25 -2.84
N VAL A 52 -8.41 -13.65 -2.83
CA VAL A 52 -8.56 -12.18 -2.95
C VAL A 52 -7.96 -11.45 -1.75
N VAL A 53 -8.25 -11.90 -0.52
CA VAL A 53 -7.68 -11.30 0.70
C VAL A 53 -6.16 -11.40 0.70
N PHE A 54 -5.61 -12.57 0.38
CA PHE A 54 -4.17 -12.78 0.33
C PHE A 54 -3.49 -11.92 -0.76
N CYS A 55 -4.03 -11.92 -1.98
CA CYS A 55 -3.52 -11.08 -3.06
C CYS A 55 -3.56 -9.59 -2.70
N PHE A 56 -4.64 -9.12 -2.07
CA PHE A 56 -4.78 -7.73 -1.68
C PHE A 56 -3.75 -7.32 -0.62
N SER A 57 -3.58 -8.12 0.43
CA SER A 57 -2.58 -7.87 1.48
C SER A 57 -1.15 -7.92 0.94
N LEU A 58 -0.86 -8.84 0.02
CA LEU A 58 0.45 -8.95 -0.61
C LEU A 58 0.72 -7.76 -1.54
N LEU A 59 -0.29 -7.32 -2.30
CA LEU A 59 -0.19 -6.11 -3.12
C LEU A 59 0.08 -4.88 -2.26
N TYR A 60 -0.60 -4.73 -1.12
CA TYR A 60 -0.34 -3.63 -0.19
C TYR A 60 1.10 -3.65 0.33
N LEU A 61 1.60 -4.83 0.70
CA LEU A 61 2.99 -4.97 1.17
C LEU A 61 4.00 -4.62 0.08
N VAL A 62 3.84 -5.20 -1.12
CA VAL A 62 4.74 -4.93 -2.25
C VAL A 62 4.72 -3.45 -2.61
N PHE A 63 3.53 -2.85 -2.65
CA PHE A 63 3.37 -1.44 -2.94
C PHE A 63 4.00 -0.55 -1.85
N GLY A 64 3.77 -0.84 -0.57
CA GLY A 64 4.36 -0.07 0.54
C GLY A 64 5.88 -0.13 0.53
N VAL A 65 6.45 -1.31 0.25
CA VAL A 65 7.90 -1.47 0.09
C VAL A 65 8.39 -0.73 -1.14
N TRP A 66 7.77 -0.92 -2.31
CA TRP A 66 8.15 -0.25 -3.56
C TRP A 66 8.15 1.27 -3.42
N HIS A 67 7.04 1.84 -2.92
CA HIS A 67 6.88 3.28 -2.73
C HIS A 67 7.95 3.84 -1.79
N HIS A 68 8.29 3.09 -0.74
CA HIS A 68 9.35 3.49 0.18
C HIS A 68 10.74 3.43 -0.46
N LEU A 69 11.00 2.46 -1.35
CA LEU A 69 12.26 2.39 -2.11
C LEU A 69 12.42 3.57 -3.08
N GLU A 70 11.32 4.03 -3.68
CA GLU A 70 11.31 5.24 -4.51
C GLU A 70 11.60 6.51 -3.68
N GLU A 71 11.06 6.60 -2.46
CA GLU A 71 11.23 7.81 -1.63
C GLU A 71 12.56 7.87 -0.88
N LYS A 72 13.10 6.76 -0.31
CA LYS A 72 14.35 6.79 0.49
C LYS A 72 15.14 5.47 0.50
N ASN A 73 16.46 5.63 0.58
CA ASN A 73 17.45 4.55 0.68
C ASN A 73 17.17 3.66 1.92
N HIS A 74 17.00 2.36 1.68
CA HIS A 74 16.65 1.29 2.61
C HIS A 74 16.98 1.51 4.10
N THR A 75 15.93 1.64 4.93
CA THR A 75 16.04 1.37 6.37
C THR A 75 15.07 0.25 6.73
N SER A 76 15.58 -0.92 7.15
CA SER A 76 14.77 -2.13 7.40
C SER A 76 13.64 -1.96 8.43
N LYS A 77 13.66 -0.89 9.22
CA LYS A 77 12.56 -0.52 10.14
C LYS A 77 11.25 -0.25 9.40
N HIS A 78 11.30 0.45 8.26
CA HIS A 78 10.09 0.80 7.51
C HIS A 78 9.45 -0.41 6.83
N PHE A 79 10.26 -1.39 6.37
CA PHE A 79 9.72 -2.66 5.89
C PHE A 79 8.85 -3.35 6.94
N LEU A 80 9.28 -3.35 8.20
CA LEU A 80 8.54 -3.97 9.30
C LEU A 80 7.22 -3.23 9.58
N GLU A 81 7.20 -1.91 9.45
CA GLU A 81 5.96 -1.10 9.53
C GLU A 81 4.97 -1.49 8.42
N TYR A 82 5.40 -1.56 7.16
CA TYR A 82 4.52 -1.97 6.05
C TYR A 82 4.05 -3.42 6.19
N PHE A 83 4.92 -4.31 6.67
CA PHE A 83 4.56 -5.70 6.97
C PHE A 83 3.48 -5.80 8.04
N LEU A 84 3.61 -5.04 9.14
CA LEU A 84 2.60 -5.00 10.20
C LEU A 84 1.26 -4.45 9.68
N VAL A 85 1.27 -3.38 8.89
CA VAL A 85 0.04 -2.83 8.32
C VAL A 85 -0.62 -3.83 7.35
N ALA A 86 0.16 -4.47 6.48
CA ALA A 86 -0.35 -5.51 5.58
C ALA A 86 -0.95 -6.70 6.35
N ALA A 87 -0.32 -7.12 7.46
CA ALA A 87 -0.83 -8.17 8.33
C ALA A 87 -2.14 -7.76 9.04
N ILE A 88 -2.24 -6.53 9.52
CA ILE A 88 -3.49 -6.01 10.12
C ILE A 88 -4.62 -6.01 9.08
N ILE A 89 -4.35 -5.53 7.86
CA ILE A 89 -5.33 -5.56 6.76
C ILE A 89 -5.76 -7.00 6.48
N PHE A 90 -4.81 -7.93 6.40
CA PHE A 90 -5.10 -9.35 6.18
C PHE A 90 -6.02 -9.91 7.26
N ILE A 91 -5.69 -9.70 8.54
CA ILE A 91 -6.47 -10.20 9.67
C ILE A 91 -7.89 -9.64 9.65
N ILE A 92 -8.05 -8.33 9.45
CA ILE A 92 -9.36 -7.68 9.41
C ILE A 92 -10.20 -8.25 8.27
N LEU A 93 -9.65 -8.32 7.05
CA LEU A 93 -10.39 -8.83 5.90
C LEU A 93 -10.71 -10.33 6.04
N PHE A 94 -9.80 -11.10 6.62
CA PHE A 94 -10.02 -12.51 6.91
C PHE A 94 -11.19 -12.67 7.88
N SER A 95 -11.16 -12.02 9.04
CA SER A 95 -12.24 -12.12 10.04
C SER A 95 -13.59 -11.59 9.54
N VAL A 96 -13.61 -10.58 8.67
CA VAL A 96 -14.88 -10.02 8.18
C VAL A 96 -15.51 -10.88 7.08
N PHE A 97 -14.71 -11.46 6.19
CA PHE A 97 -15.21 -12.09 4.96
C PHE A 97 -15.07 -13.61 4.91
N LEU A 98 -14.20 -14.20 5.73
CA LEU A 98 -13.86 -15.62 5.74
C LEU A 98 -14.24 -16.38 7.01
N ASP A 99 -14.78 -15.71 8.03
CA ASP A 99 -15.48 -16.38 9.14
C ASP A 99 -16.90 -16.86 8.74
#